data_AF-A0AAW2KYQ1-F1
#
_entry.id   AF-A0AAW2KYQ1-F1
#
_cell.length_a   1.000
_cell.length_b   1.000
_cell.length_c   1.000
_cell.angle_alpha   90.00
_cell.angle_beta   90.00
_cell.angle_gamma   90.00
#
_symmetry.space_group_name_H-M   'P 1'
#
loop_
_entity.id
_entity.type
_entity.pdbx_description
1 polymer ?
#
loop_
_entity_poly.entity_id
_entity_poly.type
_entity_poly.pdbx_seq_one_letter_code
_entity_poly.pdbx_strand_id
1 'polypeptide(L)'
;MKSYNSIGSGSGSAAGMEVDAVVSARQQPAQKPNFPPLKPNKILDGQIQFRKIPVPERRLTPLKKDWLKIYAAIYEEMKIDICMKVKARIVMLKTLSDTPDISNLQKTSCTCLLLIHA
;
A
#
# COMPACT_ATOMS: atom_id res chain seq x y z
N MET A 1 -44.72 21.59 -41.85
CA MET A 1 -45.64 20.61 -42.48
C MET A 1 -45.12 19.22 -42.19
N LYS A 2 -46.00 18.34 -41.74
CA LYS A 2 -45.78 16.91 -41.54
C LYS A 2 -45.54 16.23 -42.90
N SER A 3 -44.72 15.19 -42.95
CA SER A 3 -45.08 13.94 -43.63
C SER A 3 -44.20 12.78 -43.18
N TYR A 4 -44.89 11.69 -42.84
CA TYR A 4 -44.41 10.45 -42.25
C TYR A 4 -44.23 9.35 -43.32
N ASN A 5 -43.54 8.30 -42.89
CA ASN A 5 -43.64 6.88 -43.28
C ASN A 5 -43.10 6.44 -44.65
N SER A 6 -42.31 5.36 -44.66
CA SER A 6 -42.88 4.00 -44.65
C SER A 6 -41.79 2.89 -44.64
N ILE A 7 -41.84 2.05 -43.60
CA ILE A 7 -41.82 0.57 -43.58
C ILE A 7 -40.81 -0.20 -44.46
N GLY A 8 -40.11 -1.16 -43.80
CA GLY A 8 -39.81 -2.50 -44.34
C GLY A 8 -38.32 -2.82 -44.47
N SER A 9 -37.71 -3.60 -43.56
CA SER A 9 -37.67 -5.08 -43.52
C SER A 9 -36.88 -5.76 -44.64
N GLY A 10 -35.85 -6.52 -44.25
CA GLY A 10 -35.15 -7.54 -45.07
C GLY A 10 -33.63 -7.33 -45.05
N SER A 11 -32.85 -7.88 -44.11
CA SER A 11 -32.30 -9.24 -44.08
C SER A 11 -31.57 -9.66 -45.37
N GLY A 12 -30.25 -9.78 -45.30
CA GLY A 12 -29.44 -10.35 -46.39
C GLY A 12 -27.94 -10.37 -46.05
N SER A 13 -27.53 -11.40 -45.33
CA SER A 13 -26.14 -11.75 -45.02
C SER A 13 -25.35 -12.14 -46.28
N ALA A 14 -24.09 -11.69 -46.42
CA ALA A 14 -22.98 -12.51 -46.92
C ALA A 14 -21.64 -11.78 -46.76
N ALA A 15 -20.80 -12.30 -45.88
CA ALA A 15 -19.38 -12.00 -45.76
C ALA A 15 -18.58 -12.67 -46.89
N GLY A 16 -17.42 -12.10 -47.26
CA GLY A 16 -16.48 -12.78 -48.15
C GLY A 16 -15.28 -11.95 -48.63
N MET A 17 -14.30 -11.76 -47.75
CA MET A 17 -12.83 -11.70 -47.98
C MET A 17 -12.27 -11.01 -49.24
N GLU A 18 -11.60 -9.87 -49.05
CA GLU A 18 -10.49 -9.42 -49.91
C GLU A 18 -9.26 -9.19 -49.02
N VAL A 19 -8.15 -9.83 -49.37
CA VAL A 19 -6.84 -9.70 -48.71
C VAL A 19 -5.96 -8.81 -49.56
N ASP A 20 -5.48 -7.70 -49.01
CA ASP A 20 -4.32 -7.00 -49.56
C ASP A 20 -3.31 -6.71 -48.45
N ALA A 21 -2.05 -6.86 -48.82
CA ALA A 21 -0.92 -7.12 -47.96
C ALA A 21 -0.50 -5.89 -47.15
N VAL A 22 -0.55 -6.00 -45.81
CA VAL A 22 0.15 -5.05 -44.94
C VAL A 22 1.51 -5.61 -44.50
N VAL A 23 2.53 -4.89 -44.93
CA VAL A 23 3.94 -5.01 -44.56
C VAL A 23 4.10 -5.07 -43.03
N SER A 24 4.48 -6.26 -42.57
CA SER A 24 5.39 -6.57 -41.46
C SER A 24 5.66 -5.45 -40.43
N ALA A 25 4.70 -5.17 -39.55
CA ALA A 25 5.00 -4.65 -38.22
C ALA A 25 5.62 -5.78 -37.40
N ARG A 26 6.96 -5.82 -37.30
CA ARG A 26 7.68 -6.71 -36.39
C ARG A 26 7.19 -6.44 -34.97
N GLN A 27 6.33 -7.31 -34.45
CA GLN A 27 6.02 -7.38 -33.02
C GLN A 27 7.33 -7.71 -32.30
N GLN A 28 7.97 -6.69 -31.72
CA GLN A 28 8.98 -6.93 -30.71
C GLN A 28 8.27 -7.63 -29.55
N PRO A 29 8.66 -8.85 -29.14
CA PRO A 29 8.08 -9.44 -27.94
C PRO A 29 8.42 -8.52 -26.78
N ALA A 30 7.40 -7.98 -26.11
CA ALA A 30 7.58 -7.18 -24.91
C ALA A 30 8.50 -7.96 -23.96
N GLN A 31 9.73 -7.47 -23.79
CA GLN A 31 10.71 -8.16 -22.96
C GLN A 31 10.13 -8.22 -21.55
N LYS A 32 9.90 -9.44 -21.06
CA LYS A 32 9.41 -9.66 -19.70
C LYS A 32 10.37 -8.93 -18.76
N PRO A 33 9.89 -8.08 -17.83
CA PRO A 33 10.78 -7.40 -16.90
C PRO A 33 11.61 -8.45 -16.16
N ASN A 34 12.94 -8.35 -16.31
CA ASN A 34 13.88 -9.23 -15.63
C ASN A 34 14.04 -8.73 -14.20
N PHE A 35 13.49 -9.47 -13.24
CA PHE A 35 13.65 -9.21 -11.80
C PHE A 35 14.79 -10.08 -11.28
N PRO A 36 16.05 -9.61 -11.29
CA PRO A 36 17.13 -10.36 -10.67
C PRO A 36 16.83 -10.56 -9.18
N PRO A 37 17.20 -11.71 -8.59
CA PRO A 37 16.99 -11.97 -7.18
C PRO A 37 17.55 -10.84 -6.33
N LEU A 38 16.69 -10.23 -5.50
CA LEU A 38 17.11 -9.22 -4.56
C LEU A 38 18.04 -9.86 -3.53
N LYS A 39 19.26 -9.33 -3.41
CA LYS A 39 20.16 -9.72 -2.32
C LYS A 39 19.46 -9.33 -1.01
N PRO A 40 19.41 -10.22 0.01
CA PRO A 40 18.70 -9.96 1.28
C PRO A 40 19.10 -8.63 1.92
N ASN A 41 20.36 -8.24 1.72
CA ASN A 41 20.97 -7.04 2.28
C ASN A 41 20.47 -5.71 1.69
N LYS A 42 19.72 -5.72 0.57
CA LYS A 42 19.15 -4.50 -0.03
C LYS A 42 17.72 -4.17 0.40
N ILE A 43 17.06 -5.10 1.10
CA ILE A 43 15.73 -4.84 1.69
C ILE A 43 15.88 -4.03 2.98
N LEU A 44 17.08 -4.07 3.58
CA LEU A 44 17.45 -3.59 4.91
C LEU A 44 18.60 -2.58 4.83
N ASP A 45 18.64 -1.65 3.86
CA ASP A 45 19.73 -0.67 3.64
C ASP A 45 19.92 0.33 4.81
N GLY A 46 19.96 -0.13 6.07
CA GLY A 46 20.16 0.64 7.31
C GLY A 46 19.15 1.77 7.52
N GLN A 47 18.13 1.86 6.66
CA GLN A 47 17.27 3.01 6.61
C GLN A 47 16.27 2.93 7.75
N ILE A 48 16.34 3.95 8.59
CA ILE A 48 15.37 4.16 9.66
C ILE A 48 14.00 4.36 9.03
N GLN A 49 13.10 3.43 9.30
CA GLN A 49 11.72 3.51 8.84
C GLN A 49 10.85 4.19 9.90
N PHE A 50 9.90 4.97 9.42
CA PHE A 50 8.97 5.72 10.26
C PHE A 50 7.54 5.36 9.91
N ARG A 51 6.70 5.20 10.93
CA ARG A 51 5.24 5.07 10.77
C ARG A 51 4.54 6.05 11.68
N LYS A 52 3.47 6.67 11.18
CA LYS A 52 2.64 7.63 11.91
C LYS A 52 1.26 7.04 12.08
N ILE A 53 0.77 7.01 13.32
CA ILE A 53 -0.55 6.51 13.67
C ILE A 53 -1.35 7.65 14.30
N PRO A 54 -2.48 8.07 13.72
CA PRO A 54 -3.34 9.09 14.32
C PRO A 54 -4.09 8.53 15.55
N VAL A 55 -4.25 9.36 16.57
CA VAL A 55 -4.94 9.01 17.82
C VAL A 55 -6.19 9.89 17.96
N PRO A 56 -7.39 9.30 18.14
CA PRO A 56 -8.60 10.05 18.46
C PRO A 56 -8.50 10.75 19.82
N GLU A 57 -9.21 11.88 19.97
CA GLU A 57 -9.12 12.72 21.16
C GLU A 57 -9.55 12.02 22.46
N ARG A 58 -10.65 11.25 22.41
CA ARG A 58 -11.15 10.48 23.56
C ARG A 58 -10.17 9.41 24.07
N ARG A 59 -9.22 8.98 23.23
CA ARG A 59 -8.26 7.91 23.53
C ARG A 59 -6.89 8.44 23.99
N LEU A 60 -6.67 9.75 23.91
CA LEU A 60 -5.39 10.36 24.30
C LEU A 60 -5.17 10.34 25.82
N THR A 61 -6.22 10.53 26.61
CA THR A 61 -6.17 10.51 28.08
C THR A 61 -5.75 9.14 28.65
N PRO A 62 -6.36 8.01 28.24
CA PRO A 62 -5.90 6.70 28.71
C PRO A 62 -4.50 6.38 28.19
N LEU A 63 -4.20 6.70 26.91
CA LEU A 63 -2.88 6.45 26.32
C LEU A 63 -1.74 7.16 27.08
N LYS A 64 -1.99 8.37 27.60
CA LYS A 64 -1.01 9.12 28.42
C LYS A 64 -0.76 8.47 29.77
N LYS A 65 -1.78 7.91 30.42
CA LYS A 65 -1.65 7.28 31.74
C LYS A 65 -0.78 6.03 31.67
N ASP A 66 -1.01 5.20 30.67
CA ASP A 66 -0.32 3.91 30.51
C ASP A 66 0.90 3.99 29.56
N TRP A 67 1.30 5.19 29.13
CA TRP A 67 2.32 5.39 28.11
C TRP A 67 3.65 4.73 28.47
N LEU A 68 4.11 4.90 29.72
CA LEU A 68 5.38 4.35 30.18
C LEU A 68 5.40 2.82 30.08
N LYS A 69 4.28 2.18 30.39
CA LYS A 69 4.13 0.72 30.31
C LYS A 69 4.16 0.24 28.85
N ILE A 70 3.47 0.94 27.95
CA ILE A 70 3.45 0.63 26.52
C ILE A 70 4.85 0.83 25.91
N TYR A 71 5.52 1.93 26.27
CA TYR A 71 6.86 2.24 25.80
C TYR A 71 7.87 1.16 26.23
N ALA A 72 7.89 0.81 27.52
CA ALA A 72 8.83 -0.19 28.05
C ALA A 72 8.66 -1.54 27.33
N ALA A 73 7.43 -2.04 27.23
CA ALA A 73 7.14 -3.33 26.59
C ALA A 73 7.62 -3.38 25.12
N ILE A 74 7.44 -2.29 24.37
CA ILE A 74 7.82 -2.27 22.95
C ILE A 74 9.32 -2.02 22.77
N TYR A 75 9.92 -1.17 23.59
CA TYR A 75 11.34 -0.87 23.52
C TYR A 75 12.20 -2.08 23.91
N GLU A 76 11.78 -2.85 24.92
CA GLU A 76 12.53 -4.02 25.39
C GLU A 76 12.49 -5.17 24.38
N GLU A 77 11.29 -5.55 23.92
CA GLU A 77 11.08 -6.71 23.04
C GLU A 77 11.45 -6.45 21.59
N MET A 78 10.97 -5.32 21.04
CA MET A 78 11.05 -5.06 19.61
C MET A 78 12.16 -4.08 19.21
N LYS A 79 12.77 -3.38 20.20
CA LYS A 79 13.81 -2.36 19.98
C LYS A 79 13.34 -1.27 19.01
N ILE A 80 12.12 -0.79 19.20
CA ILE A 80 11.53 0.30 18.41
C ILE A 80 11.36 1.52 19.31
N ASP A 81 11.77 2.68 18.80
CA ASP A 81 11.56 3.96 19.45
C ASP A 81 10.14 4.46 19.15
N ILE A 82 9.40 4.79 20.20
CA ILE A 82 8.02 5.22 20.12
C ILE A 82 7.88 6.58 20.79
N CYS A 83 7.38 7.55 20.03
CA CYS A 83 7.16 8.91 20.47
C CYS A 83 5.70 9.33 20.28
N MET A 84 5.03 9.71 21.36
CA MET A 84 3.68 10.32 21.27
C MET A 84 3.77 11.84 21.08
N LYS A 85 3.30 12.35 19.94
CA LYS A 85 3.14 13.77 19.67
C LYS A 85 1.74 14.23 20.11
N VAL A 86 1.64 14.68 21.37
CA VAL A 86 0.38 15.08 22.00
C VAL A 86 -0.36 16.19 21.23
N LYS A 87 0.35 17.22 20.75
CA LYS A 87 -0.27 18.34 20.00
C LYS A 87 -0.82 17.89 18.64
N ALA A 88 -0.08 17.05 17.93
CA ALA A 88 -0.48 16.53 16.63
C ALA A 88 -1.44 15.33 16.73
N ARG A 89 -1.63 14.78 17.94
CA ARG A 89 -2.38 13.55 18.21
C ARG A 89 -1.89 12.38 17.34
N ILE A 90 -0.57 12.23 17.23
CA ILE A 90 0.06 11.19 16.42
C ILE A 90 1.06 10.43 17.27
N VAL A 91 1.04 9.11 17.17
CA VAL A 91 2.12 8.24 17.63
C VAL A 91 3.09 8.03 16.47
N MET A 92 4.35 8.38 16.70
CA MET A 92 5.44 8.13 15.77
C MET A 92 6.21 6.89 16.20
N LEU A 93 6.37 5.95 15.28
CA LEU A 93 7.19 4.76 15.43
C LEU A 93 8.45 4.96 14.59
N LYS A 94 9.61 4.62 15.16
CA LYS A 94 10.92 4.75 14.55
C LYS A 94 11.72 3.47 14.80
N THR A 95 12.26 2.88 13.75
CA THR A 95 13.21 1.75 13.92
C THR A 95 14.56 2.26 14.41
N LEU A 96 15.22 1.48 15.25
CA LEU A 96 16.59 1.74 15.71
C LEU A 96 17.57 0.91 14.86
N SER A 97 18.85 1.25 14.90
CA SER A 97 19.91 0.43 14.29
C SER A 97 19.99 -0.97 14.88
N ASP A 98 19.55 -1.11 16.14
CA ASP A 98 19.57 -2.35 16.91
C ASP A 98 18.27 -3.17 16.72
N THR A 99 17.34 -2.72 15.86
CA THR A 99 16.12 -3.46 15.56
C THR A 99 16.46 -4.70 14.72
N PRO A 100 16.16 -5.93 15.19
CA PRO A 100 16.55 -7.16 14.49
C PRO A 100 15.78 -7.37 13.17
N ASP A 101 14.52 -6.94 13.10
CA ASP A 101 13.63 -7.19 11.97
C ASP A 101 12.73 -6.00 11.64
N ILE A 102 12.58 -5.67 10.35
CA ILE A 102 11.61 -4.67 9.85
C ILE A 102 10.17 -5.05 10.23
N SER A 103 9.87 -6.35 10.27
CA SER A 103 8.54 -6.86 10.61
C SER A 103 8.05 -6.38 11.97
N ASN A 104 8.96 -6.04 12.89
CA ASN A 104 8.62 -5.49 14.20
C ASN A 104 7.94 -4.12 14.10
N LEU A 105 8.31 -3.30 13.11
CA LEU A 105 7.64 -2.01 12.86
C LEU A 105 6.18 -2.22 12.46
N GLN A 106 5.93 -3.24 11.64
CA GLN A 106 4.57 -3.58 11.23
C GLN A 106 3.77 -4.14 12.41
N LYS A 107 4.36 -5.05 13.20
CA LYS A 107 3.71 -5.63 14.39
C LYS A 107 3.35 -4.54 15.41
N THR A 108 4.31 -3.71 15.80
CA THR A 108 4.08 -2.58 16.72
C THR A 108 3.02 -1.63 16.19
N SER A 109 3.07 -1.31 14.89
CA SER A 109 2.04 -0.47 14.27
C SER A 109 0.65 -1.07 14.37
N CYS A 110 0.49 -2.37 14.09
CA CYS A 110 -0.78 -3.06 14.21
C CYS A 110 -1.28 -3.10 15.66
N THR A 111 -0.40 -3.42 16.62
CA THR A 111 -0.75 -3.44 18.05
C THR A 111 -1.16 -2.06 18.55
N CYS A 112 -0.45 -1.01 18.16
CA CYS A 112 -0.82 0.37 18.52
C CYS A 112 -2.19 0.75 17.92
N LEU A 113 -2.48 0.40 16.67
CA LEU A 113 -3.79 0.64 16.06
C LEU A 113 -4.91 -0.05 16.83
N LEU A 114 -4.71 -1.31 17.22
CA LEU A 114 -5.68 -2.06 18.03
C LEU A 114 -5.89 -1.39 19.39
N LEU A 115 -4.83 -0.99 20.09
CA LEU A 115 -4.93 -0.27 21.37
C LEU A 115 -5.61 1.10 21.24
N ILE A 116 -5.53 1.74 20.08
CA ILE A 116 -6.16 3.06 19.87
C ILE A 116 -7.66 2.90 19.55
N HIS A 117 -8.06 1.82 18.87
CA HIS A 117 -9.45 1.58 18.45
C HIS A 117 -10.27 0.65 19.38
N ALA A 118 -9.65 -0.04 20.35
CA ALA A 118 -10.33 -0.89 21.35
C ALA A 118 -10.71 -0.11 22.61
#